data_AF-A0A3B9PC57-F1
#
_entry.id   AF-A0A3B9PC57-F1
#
_cell.length_a   1.000
_cell.length_b   1.000
_cell.length_c   1.000
_cell.angle_alpha   90.00
_cell.angle_beta   90.00
_cell.angle_gamma   90.00
#
_symmetry.space_group_name_H-M   'P 1'
#
loop_
_entity.id
_entity.type
_entity.pdbx_description
1 polymer ?
#
loop_
_entity_poly.entity_id
_entity_poly.type
_entity_poly.pdbx_seq_one_letter_code
_entity_poly.pdbx_strand_id
1 'polypeptide(L)'
;MDNKITIIEGPTPNFDSVETDFIMGINGWTAGLSEGPYLYDTARTTLRTFNGPALLERCHKAWAHKATMFLEYRDPIGMKKEVPIVAARTVDAEDGDLLILWVRKEPEEDEEADFNIDFDDMDDDW
;
A
#
# COMPACT_ATOMS: atom_id res chain seq x y z
N MET A 1 1.96 13.18 -18.92
CA MET A 1 2.51 13.28 -17.56
C MET A 1 2.83 11.87 -17.09
N ASP A 2 4.07 11.60 -16.73
CA ASP A 2 4.58 10.27 -16.34
C ASP A 2 4.40 10.00 -14.85
N ASN A 3 3.20 10.21 -14.32
CA ASN A 3 2.92 10.14 -12.87
C ASN A 3 2.50 8.73 -12.42
N LYS A 4 2.92 7.69 -13.14
CA LYS A 4 2.58 6.29 -12.81
C LYS A 4 3.75 5.32 -12.99
N ILE A 5 3.94 4.40 -12.06
CA ILE A 5 4.76 3.21 -12.24
C ILE A 5 3.81 2.11 -12.68
N THR A 6 4.03 1.53 -13.87
CA THR A 6 3.18 0.46 -14.38
C THR A 6 3.89 -0.88 -14.25
N ILE A 7 3.22 -1.87 -13.66
CA ILE A 7 3.65 -3.27 -13.74
C ILE A 7 3.27 -3.78 -15.13
N ILE A 8 4.26 -3.92 -16.01
CA ILE A 8 4.08 -4.40 -17.39
C ILE A 8 3.98 -5.93 -17.39
N GLU A 9 4.83 -6.59 -16.60
CA GLU A 9 4.92 -8.04 -16.48
C GLU A 9 5.05 -8.41 -15.00
N GLY A 10 4.39 -9.51 -14.60
CA GLY A 10 4.40 -10.01 -13.23
C GLY A 10 3.00 -10.25 -12.67
N PRO A 11 2.91 -10.91 -11.50
CA PRO A 11 1.64 -11.13 -10.82
C PRO A 11 1.09 -9.81 -10.26
N THR A 12 -0.17 -9.84 -9.86
CA THR A 12 -0.75 -8.78 -9.02
C THR A 12 0.11 -8.58 -7.76
N PRO A 13 0.47 -7.34 -7.39
CA PRO A 13 1.24 -7.06 -6.19
C PRO A 13 0.46 -7.45 -4.94
N ASN A 14 1.17 -8.03 -3.97
CA ASN A 14 0.64 -8.19 -2.61
C ASN A 14 0.85 -6.88 -1.84
N PHE A 15 -0.15 -6.52 -1.03
CA PHE A 15 -0.16 -5.32 -0.21
C PHE A 15 -0.23 -5.74 1.26
N ASP A 16 0.89 -5.63 1.96
CA ASP A 16 0.97 -5.93 3.38
C ASP A 16 0.52 -4.71 4.19
N SER A 17 -0.33 -4.88 5.19
CA SER A 17 -0.66 -3.80 6.13
C SER A 17 0.60 -3.36 6.89
N VAL A 18 0.81 -2.05 7.01
CA VAL A 18 1.95 -1.50 7.75
C VAL A 18 1.70 -1.52 9.26
N GLU A 19 0.44 -1.62 9.69
CA GLU A 19 0.07 -1.63 11.12
C GLU A 19 0.40 -2.95 11.82
N THR A 20 0.42 -4.05 11.07
CA THR A 20 0.57 -5.41 11.62
C THR A 20 2.03 -5.89 11.72
N ASP A 21 3.02 -5.10 11.25
CA ASP A 21 4.43 -5.50 11.18
C ASP A 21 5.11 -5.35 12.56
N PHE A 22 4.76 -6.22 13.53
CA PHE A 22 5.24 -6.21 14.92
C PHE A 22 6.77 -6.38 15.03
N ILE A 23 7.41 -7.02 14.04
CA ILE A 23 8.86 -7.31 14.03
C ILE A 23 9.69 -6.11 13.55
N MET A 24 9.13 -5.23 12.73
CA MET A 24 9.82 -4.04 12.22
C MET A 24 9.58 -2.77 13.06
N GLY A 25 8.79 -2.90 14.14
CA GLY A 25 8.35 -1.79 14.98
C GLY A 25 7.42 -0.86 14.21
N ILE A 26 6.54 -0.18 14.93
CA ILE A 26 5.86 1.01 14.40
C ILE A 26 6.98 2.00 14.09
N ASN A 27 7.43 2.03 12.84
CA ASN A 27 8.31 3.07 12.38
C ASN A 27 7.50 4.35 12.57
N GLY A 28 7.77 5.17 13.59
CA GLY A 28 6.91 6.30 13.95
C GLY A 28 6.61 7.26 12.78
N TRP A 29 7.41 7.24 11.72
CA TRP A 29 7.16 7.97 10.48
C TRP A 29 6.03 7.40 9.62
N THR A 30 5.75 6.09 9.66
CA THR A 30 4.63 5.49 8.91
C THR A 30 3.28 5.77 9.55
N ALA A 31 3.23 5.95 10.88
CA ALA A 31 2.02 6.43 11.56
C ALA A 31 1.61 7.83 11.06
N GLY A 32 2.57 8.69 10.70
CA GLY A 32 2.27 9.98 10.08
C GLY A 32 1.73 9.91 8.65
N LEU A 33 1.80 8.75 7.97
CA LEU A 33 1.28 8.61 6.60
C LEU A 33 -0.25 8.47 6.54
N SER A 34 -0.84 7.90 7.60
CA SER A 34 -2.29 7.75 7.76
C SER A 34 -2.96 9.02 8.27
N GLU A 35 -2.19 9.98 8.79
CA GLU A 35 -2.71 11.29 9.19
C GLU A 35 -3.12 12.11 7.95
N GLY A 36 -4.42 12.34 7.78
CA GLY A 36 -4.99 13.11 6.69
C GLY A 36 -6.47 13.43 6.91
N PRO A 37 -7.07 14.33 6.10
CA PRO A 37 -8.49 14.66 6.19
C PRO A 37 -9.42 13.54 5.73
N TYR A 38 -8.87 12.47 5.17
CA TYR A 38 -9.59 11.29 4.69
C TYR A 38 -9.00 10.05 5.35
N LEU A 39 -9.86 9.08 5.66
CA LEU A 39 -9.45 7.79 6.20
C LEU A 39 -8.85 6.95 5.07
N TYR A 40 -7.59 6.52 5.26
CA TYR A 40 -6.88 5.64 4.34
C TYR A 40 -6.04 4.65 5.14
N ASP A 41 -5.98 3.43 4.63
CA ASP A 41 -5.02 2.44 5.09
C ASP A 41 -3.70 2.62 4.37
N THR A 42 -2.59 2.45 5.09
CA THR A 42 -1.27 2.41 4.48
C THR A 42 -0.82 0.97 4.31
N ALA A 43 -0.53 0.60 3.07
CA ALA A 43 0.00 -0.72 2.74
C ALA A 43 1.40 -0.62 2.11
N ARG A 44 2.17 -1.69 2.23
CA ARG A 44 3.49 -1.85 1.63
C ARG A 44 3.43 -2.91 0.53
N THR A 45 4.09 -2.64 -0.59
CA THR A 45 4.38 -3.66 -1.60
C THR A 45 5.85 -3.61 -2.02
N THR A 46 6.41 -4.75 -2.37
CA THR A 46 7.80 -4.87 -2.84
C THR A 46 7.80 -5.49 -4.23
N LEU A 47 8.43 -4.78 -5.17
CA LEU A 47 8.50 -5.15 -6.58
C LEU A 47 9.95 -5.35 -6.99
N ARG A 48 10.20 -6.29 -7.91
CA ARG A 48 11.48 -6.33 -8.64
C ARG A 48 11.42 -5.33 -9.79
N THR A 49 12.56 -4.69 -10.04
CA THR A 49 12.73 -3.76 -11.15
C THR A 49 14.17 -3.82 -11.65
N PHE A 50 14.36 -3.53 -12.93
CA PHE A 50 15.69 -3.41 -13.53
C PHE A 50 16.33 -2.03 -13.31
N ASN A 51 15.55 -1.05 -12.84
CA ASN A 51 16.03 0.31 -12.63
C ASN A 51 15.23 1.01 -11.51
N GLY A 52 15.51 0.62 -10.28
CA GLY A 52 14.92 1.23 -9.09
C GLY A 52 15.23 2.72 -8.95
N PRO A 53 16.49 3.17 -9.17
CA PRO A 53 16.85 4.59 -9.07
C PRO A 53 16.06 5.50 -10.03
N ALA A 54 15.86 5.11 -11.28
CA ALA A 54 15.10 5.93 -12.22
C ALA A 54 13.61 6.03 -11.84
N LEU A 55 13.02 4.96 -11.31
CA LEU A 55 11.64 4.98 -10.81
C LEU A 55 11.49 5.88 -9.58
N LEU A 56 12.47 5.84 -8.66
CA LEU A 56 12.50 6.70 -7.49
C LEU A 56 12.61 8.19 -7.88
N GLU A 57 13.48 8.51 -8.85
CA GLU A 57 13.63 9.87 -9.37
C GLU A 57 12.33 10.41 -9.99
N ARG A 58 11.53 9.54 -10.62
CA ARG A 58 10.20 9.92 -11.14
C ARG A 58 9.23 10.26 -10.02
N CYS A 59 9.22 9.50 -8.94
CA CYS A 59 8.42 9.82 -7.74
C CYS A 59 8.83 11.19 -7.18
N HIS A 60 10.14 11.43 -6.99
CA HIS A 60 10.65 12.72 -6.50
C HIS A 60 10.23 13.89 -7.40
N LYS A 61 10.36 13.74 -8.72
CA LYS A 61 9.91 14.75 -9.67
C LYS A 61 8.42 15.02 -9.57
N ALA A 62 7.57 14.00 -9.49
CA ALA A 62 6.13 14.18 -9.35
C ALA A 62 5.79 14.94 -8.05
N TRP A 63 6.36 14.51 -6.93
CA TRP A 63 6.12 15.14 -5.62
C TRP A 63 6.66 16.57 -5.54
N ALA A 64 7.80 16.88 -6.17
CA ALA A 64 8.33 18.25 -6.27
C ALA A 64 7.35 19.19 -7.01
N HIS A 65 6.56 18.66 -7.94
CA HIS A 65 5.50 19.38 -8.65
C HIS A 65 4.13 19.28 -7.96
N LYS A 66 4.08 18.79 -6.72
CA LYS A 66 2.84 18.55 -5.95
C LYS A 66 1.85 17.63 -6.68
N ALA A 67 2.36 16.74 -7.54
CA ALA A 67 1.56 15.76 -8.24
C ALA A 67 1.59 14.41 -7.52
N THR A 68 0.46 13.72 -7.53
CA THR A 68 0.36 12.34 -7.02
C THR A 68 1.03 11.39 -7.99
N MET A 69 1.83 10.46 -7.45
CA MET A 69 2.39 9.34 -8.19
C MET A 69 1.55 8.08 -7.93
N PHE A 70 1.28 7.27 -8.95
CA PHE A 70 0.45 6.07 -8.84
C PHE A 70 1.24 4.79 -9.15
N LEU A 71 0.86 3.69 -8.53
CA LEU A 71 1.20 2.34 -8.99
C LEU A 71 0.01 1.82 -9.82
N GLU A 72 0.24 1.53 -11.09
CA GLU A 72 -0.71 0.92 -12.01
C GLU A 72 -0.39 -0.58 -12.14
N TYR A 73 -1.37 -1.43 -11.89
CA TYR A 73 -1.22 -2.89 -12.01
C TYR A 73 -2.52 -3.54 -12.50
N ARG A 74 -2.47 -4.85 -12.76
CA ARG A 74 -3.66 -5.65 -13.05
C ARG A 74 -4.02 -6.51 -11.85
N ASP A 75 -5.27 -6.48 -11.45
CA ASP A 75 -5.81 -7.38 -10.43
C ASP A 75 -5.90 -8.82 -10.96
N PRO A 76 -6.25 -9.82 -10.11
CA PRO A 76 -6.28 -11.22 -10.52
C PRO A 76 -7.27 -11.54 -11.65
N ILE A 77 -8.28 -10.70 -11.86
CA ILE A 77 -9.25 -10.83 -12.96
C ILE A 77 -8.85 -9.99 -14.19
N GLY A 78 -7.67 -9.38 -14.16
CA GLY A 78 -7.05 -8.67 -15.28
C GLY A 78 -7.46 -7.21 -15.44
N MET A 79 -8.28 -6.67 -14.52
CA MET A 79 -8.70 -5.27 -14.57
C MET A 79 -7.57 -4.36 -14.11
N LYS A 80 -7.47 -3.20 -14.75
CA LYS A 80 -6.48 -2.19 -14.37
C LYS A 80 -6.89 -1.54 -13.07
N LYS A 81 -5.96 -1.46 -12.13
CA LYS A 81 -6.09 -0.77 -10.86
C LYS A 81 -4.97 0.25 -10.73
N GLU A 82 -5.26 1.35 -10.05
CA GLU A 82 -4.29 2.38 -9.71
C GLU A 82 -4.38 2.68 -8.22
N VAL A 83 -3.23 2.90 -7.59
CA VAL A 83 -3.18 3.25 -6.16
C VAL A 83 -2.11 4.32 -5.91
N PRO A 84 -2.40 5.34 -5.10
CA PRO A 84 -1.46 6.41 -4.80
C PRO A 84 -0.22 5.90 -4.04
N ILE A 85 0.96 6.28 -4.51
CA ILE A 85 2.25 6.06 -3.85
C ILE A 85 2.52 7.25 -2.93
N VAL A 86 2.73 6.96 -1.64
CA VAL A 86 3.05 7.98 -0.61
C VAL A 86 4.52 7.99 -0.21
N ALA A 87 5.21 6.87 -0.34
CA ALA A 87 6.65 6.79 -0.17
C ALA A 87 7.23 5.70 -1.07
N ALA A 88 8.50 5.84 -1.41
CA ALA A 88 9.23 4.88 -2.24
C ALA A 88 10.67 4.75 -1.76
N ARG A 89 11.21 3.54 -1.83
CA ARG A 89 12.61 3.24 -1.54
C ARG A 89 13.12 2.18 -2.52
N THR A 90 14.37 2.30 -2.93
CA THR A 90 15.06 1.26 -3.68
C THR A 90 16.09 0.56 -2.81
N VAL A 91 16.29 -0.75 -3.03
CA VAL A 91 17.32 -1.57 -2.39
C VAL A 91 18.03 -2.37 -3.49
N ASP A 92 19.35 -2.27 -3.53
CA ASP A 92 20.19 -3.06 -4.42
C ASP A 92 20.20 -4.52 -3.94
N ALA A 93 19.96 -5.46 -4.85
CA ALA A 93 19.96 -6.89 -4.56
C ALA A 93 20.59 -7.66 -5.73
N GLU A 94 21.12 -8.85 -5.45
CA GLU A 94 21.92 -9.64 -6.40
C GLU A 94 21.17 -9.98 -7.71
N ASP A 95 19.85 -10.15 -7.63
CA ASP A 95 18.97 -10.49 -8.76
C ASP A 95 18.20 -9.27 -9.34
N GLY A 96 18.74 -8.07 -9.16
CA GLY A 96 18.15 -6.80 -9.59
C GLY A 96 17.48 -6.01 -8.47
N ASP A 97 17.27 -4.73 -8.72
CA ASP A 97 16.77 -3.77 -7.73
C ASP A 97 15.39 -4.16 -7.19
N LEU A 98 15.21 -3.97 -5.89
CA LEU A 98 13.92 -4.02 -5.24
C LEU A 98 13.38 -2.59 -5.07
N LEU A 99 12.16 -2.37 -5.55
CA LEU A 99 11.40 -1.16 -5.32
C LEU A 99 10.34 -1.43 -4.24
N ILE A 100 10.52 -0.82 -3.08
CA ILE A 100 9.58 -0.87 -1.96
C ILE A 100 8.71 0.37 -2.06
N LEU A 101 7.39 0.18 -2.11
CA LEU A 101 6.40 1.24 -2.21
C LEU A 101 5.48 1.19 -1.00
N TRP A 102 5.23 2.36 -0.42
CA TRP A 102 4.13 2.58 0.51
C TRP A 102 3.02 3.28 -0.24
N VAL A 103 1.81 2.79 -0.04
CA VAL A 103 0.65 3.22 -0.80
C VAL A 103 -0.56 3.46 0.09
N ARG A 104 -1.47 4.31 -0.38
CA ARG A 104 -2.77 4.51 0.26
C ARG A 104 -3.81 3.59 -0.38
N LYS A 105 -4.47 2.80 0.43
CA LYS A 105 -5.68 2.07 0.05
C LYS A 105 -6.89 2.75 0.69
N GLU A 106 -8.02 2.67 0.01
CA GLU A 106 -9.28 2.87 0.70
C GLU A 106 -9.35 1.85 1.83
N PRO A 107 -9.76 2.27 3.04
CA PRO A 107 -10.02 1.30 4.09
C PRO A 107 -10.98 0.29 3.51
N GLU A 108 -10.60 -0.99 3.57
CA GLU A 108 -11.59 -2.03 3.31
C GLU A 108 -12.67 -1.77 4.36
N GLU A 109 -13.90 -1.46 3.92
CA GLU A 109 -15.05 -1.66 4.80
C GLU A 109 -14.90 -3.11 5.18
N ASP A 110 -14.45 -3.38 6.41
CA ASP A 110 -14.51 -4.72 6.98
C ASP A 110 -15.92 -5.17 6.65
N GLU A 111 -16.08 -6.07 5.65
CA GLU A 111 -17.31 -6.81 5.48
C GLU A 111 -17.48 -7.42 6.85
N GLU A 112 -18.42 -6.82 7.59
CA GLU A 112 -18.53 -6.89 9.03
C GLU A 112 -18.11 -8.30 9.41
N ALA A 113 -17.05 -8.44 10.21
CA ALA A 113 -16.85 -9.68 10.91
C ALA A 113 -18.20 -9.91 11.58
N ASP A 114 -18.98 -10.79 10.96
CA ASP A 114 -20.36 -11.11 11.28
C ASP A 114 -20.24 -11.94 12.56
N PHE A 115 -19.73 -11.28 13.59
CA PHE A 115 -19.86 -11.65 14.97
C PHE A 115 -21.35 -11.48 15.21
N ASN A 116 -22.10 -12.45 14.73
CA ASN A 116 -23.38 -12.83 15.27
C ASN A 116 -23.11 -13.23 16.74
N ILE A 117 -22.83 -12.23 17.58
CA ILE A 117 -22.90 -12.32 19.02
C ILE A 117 -24.39 -12.47 19.24
N ASP A 118 -24.82 -13.72 19.31
CA ASP A 118 -26.16 -14.09 19.69
C ASP A 118 -26.38 -13.53 21.10
N PHE A 119 -26.94 -12.32 21.18
CA PHE A 119 -27.25 -11.61 22.42
C PHE A 119 -28.47 -12.22 23.13
N ASP A 120 -28.98 -13.36 22.63
CA ASP A 120 -30.13 -14.08 23.18
C ASP A 120 -29.76 -15.02 24.35
N ASP A 121 -28.49 -15.13 24.74
CA ASP A 121 -28.07 -15.92 25.93
C ASP A 121 -27.66 -15.03 27.14
N MET A 122 -27.99 -13.73 27.12
CA MET A 122 -28.01 -12.90 28.33
C MET A 122 -29.40 -12.98 28.99
N ASP A 123 -29.80 -14.19 29.38
CA ASP A 123 -30.94 -14.37 30.27
C ASP A 123 -30.54 -13.95 31.70
N ASP A 124 -31.36 -13.05 32.24
CA ASP A 124 -31.42 -12.55 33.62
C ASP A 124 -31.11 -13.63 34.68
N ASP A 125 -30.12 -13.36 35.54
CA ASP A 125 -30.26 -13.70 36.96
C ASP A 125 -29.57 -12.64 37.83
N TRP A 126 -30.39 -12.02 38.69
CA TRP A 126 -30.10 -10.88 39.57
C TRP A 126 -29.17 -11.22 40.76
#